data_AF-A0A3S0HT12-F1
#
_entry.id   AF-A0A3S0HT12-F1
#
_cell.length_a   1.000
_cell.length_b   1.000
_cell.length_c   1.000
_cell.angle_alpha   90.00
_cell.angle_beta   90.00
_cell.angle_gamma   90.00
#
_symmetry.space_group_name_H-M   'P 1'
#
loop_
_entity.id
_entity.type
_entity.pdbx_description
1 polymer ?
#
loop_
_entity_poly.entity_id
_entity_poly.type
_entity_poly.pdbx_seq_one_letter_code
_entity_poly.pdbx_strand_id
1 'polypeptide(L)' 'MNWPYLRRGDIAGILFMAVVLAVIAFALLVLPPRDHNFGFGPEWQCTRMGEGDPICVRLVDKDEPTKERQK' A
#
# COMPACT_ATOMS: atom_id res chain seq x y z
N MET A 1 -7.17 -42.29 -6.88
CA MET A 1 -7.78 -40.98 -6.55
C MET A 1 -9.27 -41.16 -6.32
N ASN A 2 -9.70 -41.13 -5.06
CA ASN A 2 -11.10 -40.89 -4.69
C ASN A 2 -11.31 -39.37 -4.78
N TRP A 3 -12.01 -38.89 -5.81
CA TRP A 3 -12.38 -37.48 -5.89
C TRP A 3 -13.66 -37.29 -5.06
N PRO A 4 -13.62 -36.60 -3.91
CA PRO A 4 -14.82 -36.43 -3.11
C PRO A 4 -15.74 -35.47 -3.86
N TYR A 5 -16.97 -35.91 -4.01
CA TYR A 5 -18.09 -35.21 -4.62
C TYR A 5 -18.13 -33.73 -4.22
N LEU A 6 -17.68 -32.82 -5.09
CA LEU A 6 -17.84 -31.38 -4.86
C LEU A 6 -19.34 -31.10 -4.77
N ARG A 7 -19.85 -30.87 -3.57
CA ARG A 7 -21.25 -30.50 -3.39
C ARG A 7 -21.44 -29.09 -3.92
N ARG A 8 -22.68 -28.76 -4.29
CA ARG A 8 -23.05 -27.44 -4.79
C ARG A 8 -22.67 -26.31 -3.81
N GLY A 9 -22.68 -26.60 -2.51
CA GLY A 9 -22.20 -25.69 -1.47
C GLY A 9 -20.68 -25.45 -1.52
N ASP A 10 -19.88 -26.48 -1.81
CA ASP A 10 -18.43 -26.35 -1.95
C ASP A 10 -18.08 -25.48 -3.17
N ILE A 11 -18.80 -25.67 -4.29
CA ILE A 11 -18.65 -24.84 -5.49
C ILE A 11 -18.97 -23.37 -5.19
N ALA A 12 -20.09 -23.11 -4.49
CA ALA A 12 -20.46 -21.76 -4.10
C ALA A 12 -19.42 -21.11 -3.18
N GLY A 13 -18.88 -21.87 -2.23
CA GLY A 13 -17.80 -21.41 -1.35
C GLY A 13 -16.51 -21.10 -2.11
N ILE A 14 -16.10 -21.98 -3.02
CA ILE A 14 -14.90 -21.76 -3.87
C ILE A 14 -15.07 -20.51 -4.73
N LEU A 15 -16.22 -20.35 -5.39
CA LEU A 15 -16.49 -19.17 -6.22
C LEU A 15 -16.49 -17.89 -5.37
N PHE A 16 -17.11 -17.91 -4.20
CA PHE A 16 -17.09 -16.77 -3.28
C PHE A 16 -15.67 -16.39 -2.87
N MET A 17 -14.86 -17.38 -2.47
CA MET A 17 -13.46 -17.14 -2.09
C MET A 17 -12.62 -16.63 -3.26
N ALA A 18 -12.85 -17.13 -4.48
CA ALA A 18 -12.17 -16.63 -5.68
C ALA A 18 -12.51 -15.15 -5.94
N VAL A 19 -13.78 -14.75 -5.78
CA VAL A 19 -14.21 -13.36 -5.91
C VAL A 19 -13.55 -12.48 -4.85
N VAL A 20 -13.53 -12.91 -3.58
CA VAL A 20 -12.88 -12.17 -2.49
C VAL A 20 -11.39 -11.95 -2.77
N LEU A 21 -10.68 -12.99 -3.21
CA LEU A 21 -9.26 -12.89 -3.55
C LEU A 21 -9.02 -11.95 -4.73
N ALA A 22 -9.86 -12.00 -5.76
CA ALA A 22 -9.78 -11.09 -6.90
C ALA A 22 -9.97 -9.62 -6.47
N VAL A 23 -10.93 -9.35 -5.58
CA VAL A 23 -11.16 -8.01 -5.02
C VAL A 23 -9.96 -7.53 -4.21
N ILE A 24 -9.37 -8.39 -3.37
CA ILE A 24 -8.17 -8.05 -2.59
C ILE A 24 -6.99 -7.75 -3.52
N ALA A 25 -6.74 -8.60 -4.51
CA ALA A 25 -5.67 -8.40 -5.48
C ALA A 25 -5.85 -7.09 -6.27
N PHE A 26 -7.08 -6.81 -6.72
CA PHE A 26 -7.41 -5.55 -7.39
C PHE A 26 -7.16 -4.34 -6.47
N ALA A 27 -7.60 -4.41 -5.22
CA ALA A 27 -7.37 -3.34 -4.25
C ALA A 27 -5.87 -3.10 -4.02
N LEU A 28 -5.06 -4.16 -3.91
CA LEU A 28 -3.60 -4.03 -3.74
C LEU A 28 -2.90 -3.45 -4.98
N LEU A 29 -3.44 -3.67 -6.18
CA LEU A 29 -2.87 -3.12 -7.41
C LEU A 29 -3.29 -1.67 -7.69
N VAL A 30 -4.49 -1.28 -7.28
CA VAL A 30 -5.06 0.04 -7.59
C VAL A 30 -4.88 1.05 -6.47
N LEU A 31 -4.87 0.61 -5.21
CA LEU A 31 -4.68 1.53 -4.09
C LEU A 31 -3.21 1.99 -4.07
N PRO A 32 -2.96 3.31 -4.07
CA PRO A 32 -1.61 3.81 -3.89
C PRO A 32 -1.04 3.31 -2.56
N PRO A 33 0.29 3.07 -2.47
CA PRO A 33 0.93 2.77 -1.21
C PRO A 33 0.55 3.85 -0.21
N ARG A 34 0.16 3.45 1.02
CA ARG A 34 -0.04 4.44 2.08
C ARG A 34 1.31 5.08 2.37
N ASP A 35 1.40 6.40 2.24
CA ASP A 35 2.57 7.16 2.65
C ASP A 35 2.86 6.86 4.12
N HIS A 36 3.97 6.19 4.37
CA HIS A 36 4.41 5.83 5.71
C HIS A 36 5.34 6.93 6.21
N ASN A 37 4.74 7.99 6.77
CA ASN A 37 5.47 9.10 7.37
C ASN A 37 5.85 8.68 8.80
N PHE A 38 6.95 7.92 8.96
CA PHE A 38 7.46 7.26 10.19
C PHE A 38 7.55 8.18 11.45
N GLY A 39 6.43 8.69 11.95
CA GLY A 39 6.37 9.71 13.00
C GLY A 39 6.67 11.14 12.54
N PHE A 40 6.93 11.35 11.24
CA PHE A 40 7.16 12.68 10.67
C PHE A 40 5.85 13.32 10.21
N GLY A 41 5.78 14.65 10.25
CA GLY A 41 4.56 15.41 9.93
C GLY A 41 4.00 15.13 8.52
N PRO A 42 2.74 15.50 8.24
CA PRO A 42 2.07 15.23 6.97
C PRO A 42 2.76 15.85 5.73
N GLU A 43 3.65 16.82 5.95
CA GLU A 43 4.48 17.46 4.92
C GLU A 43 5.67 16.61 4.43
N TRP A 44 5.99 15.52 5.13
CA TRP A 44 7.11 14.64 4.79
C TRP A 44 6.64 13.49 3.91
N GLN A 45 7.34 13.27 2.80
CA GLN A 45 7.19 12.07 1.98
C GLN A 45 8.43 11.20 2.23
N CYS A 46 8.24 10.11 2.98
CA CYS A 46 9.31 9.15 3.27
C CYS A 46 9.21 7.98 2.30
N THR A 47 10.24 7.76 1.49
CA THR A 47 10.32 6.60 0.60
C THR A 47 11.34 5.61 1.12
N ARG A 48 10.95 4.34 1.19
CA ARG A 48 11.86 3.25 1.54
C ARG A 48 12.70 2.94 0.31
N MET A 49 13.97 3.32 0.33
CA MET A 49 14.91 2.92 -0.71
C MET A 49 15.18 1.41 -0.60
N GLY A 50 15.32 0.75 -1.75
CA GLY A 50 15.60 -0.69 -1.80
C GLY A 50 16.95 -1.05 -1.19
N GLU A 51 17.89 -0.10 -1.19
CA GLU A 51 19.23 -0.24 -0.62
C GLU A 51 19.64 1.10 0.03
N GLY A 52 20.15 1.06 1.27
CA GLY A 52 20.53 2.25 2.05
C GLY A 52 19.48 2.76 3.05
N ASP A 53 19.81 3.87 3.72
CA ASP A 53 18.95 4.50 4.72
C ASP A 53 17.71 5.16 4.07
N PRO A 54 16.53 5.07 4.69
CA PRO A 54 15.30 5.65 4.13
C PRO A 54 15.43 7.17 4.01
N ILE A 55 15.02 7.71 2.86
CA ILE A 55 15.04 9.16 2.61
C ILE A 55 13.66 9.74 2.88
N CYS A 56 13.61 10.76 3.73
CA CYS A 56 12.44 11.60 3.94
C CYS A 56 12.69 12.98 3.35
N VAL A 57 11.86 13.38 2.38
CA VAL A 57 11.92 14.72 1.78
C VAL A 57 10.69 15.52 2.18
N ARG A 58 10.90 16.78 2.57
CA ARG A 58 9.82 17.76 2.71
C ARG A 58 9.70 18.53 1.41
N LEU A 59 8.60 18.35 0.69
CA LEU A 59 8.30 19.17 -0.47
C LEU A 59 7.81 20.52 0.06
N VAL A 60 8.65 21.54 -0.07
CA VAL A 60 8.26 22.93 0.19
C VAL A 60 7.77 23.55 -1.10
N ASP A 61 6.64 24.26 -1.04
CA ASP A 61 6.13 25.01 -2.18
C ASP A 61 7.13 26.11 -2.55
N LYS A 62 7.26 26.40 -3.85
CA LYS A 62 8.25 27.35 -4.39
C LYS A 62 8.11 28.77 -3.79
N ASP A 63 6.94 29.07 -3.22
CA ASP A 63 6.60 30.36 -2.62
C ASP A 63 6.72 30.36 -1.08
N GLU A 64 7.13 29.25 -0.43
CA GLU A 64 7.39 29.25 1.02
C GLU A 64 8.72 29.98 1.34
N PRO A 65 8.71 30.97 2.26
CA PRO A 65 9.93 31.65 2.65
C PRO A 65 10.88 30.66 3.34
N THR A 66 12.03 30.41 2.71
CA THR A 66 13.12 29.58 3.25
C THR A 66 13.61 30.18 4.58
N LYS A 67 13.04 29.75 5.71
CA LYS A 67 13.43 30.22 7.04
C LYS A 67 14.32 29.26 7.83
N GLU A 68 14.64 28.08 7.30
CA GLU A 68 15.30 27.02 8.09
C GLU A 68 16.70 26.60 7.62
N ARG A 69 17.34 27.35 6.71
CA ARG A 69 18.72 27.02 6.26
C ARG A 69 19.84 27.80 6.99
N GLN A 70 19.55 28.37 8.16
CA GLN A 70 20.54 28.97 9.05
C GLN A 70 20.15 28.76 10.52
N LYS A 71 20.48 27.60 11.09
CA LYS A 71 20.75 27.51 12.53
C LYS A 71 21.72 26.38 12.83
#